data_AF-A0A847VZC5-F1
#
_entry.id   AF-A0A847VZC5-F1
#
_cell.length_a   1.000
_cell.length_b   1.000
_cell.length_c   1.000
_cell.angle_alpha   90.00
_cell.angle_beta   90.00
_cell.angle_gamma   90.00
#
_symmetry.space_group_name_H-M   'P 1'
#
loop_
_entity.id
_entity.type
_entity.pdbx_description
1 polymer ?
#
loop_
_entity_poly.entity_id
_entity_poly.type
_entity_poly.pdbx_seq_one_letter_code
_entity_poly.pdbx_strand_id
1 'polypeptide(L)'
;MAPDVILEIDHISPVKDGGNDNILNLITSCFDCNRGKGARKLSDNQTLKKQQEQLKLINEKREQLKLLVQWKEELDAFENEQLEIIEDLFSESTGHHFSEHGKIRIKNTIKRYGFEETLECTKISIAQYYNGSNESIEKTFDFINRICATRQKQELNPWLYKTKYIEGIIRNRFGIFNHKRLKHALEELVVSEDDYEDVKNIACDARNWTEFWTWINETYGTEY
;
A
#
# COMPACT_ATOMS: atom_id res chain seq x y z
N MET A 1 -43.00 -17.24 10.20
CA MET A 1 -41.99 -18.23 10.62
C MET A 1 -41.71 -19.14 9.43
N ALA A 2 -40.44 -19.31 9.06
CA ALA A 2 -40.06 -20.35 8.12
C ALA A 2 -40.18 -21.72 8.84
N PRO A 3 -40.65 -22.77 8.15
CA PRO A 3 -40.89 -24.06 8.80
C PRO A 3 -39.55 -24.72 9.20
N ASP A 4 -39.52 -25.29 10.41
CA ASP A 4 -38.36 -25.97 10.98
C ASP A 4 -38.26 -27.37 10.37
N VAL A 5 -37.58 -27.47 9.23
CA VAL A 5 -37.62 -28.65 8.35
C VAL A 5 -36.22 -29.18 8.17
N ILE A 6 -36.02 -30.46 8.51
CA ILE A 6 -34.74 -31.17 8.32
C ILE A 6 -34.53 -31.38 6.82
N LEU A 7 -33.46 -30.79 6.29
CA LEU A 7 -33.02 -30.93 4.90
C LEU A 7 -31.96 -32.03 4.79
N GLU A 8 -32.09 -32.86 3.75
CA GLU A 8 -31.15 -33.93 3.45
C GLU A 8 -30.72 -33.90 1.97
N ILE A 9 -29.61 -34.56 1.69
CA ILE A 9 -29.08 -34.72 0.33
C ILE A 9 -29.83 -35.88 -0.33
N ASP A 10 -30.50 -35.61 -1.44
CA ASP A 10 -31.34 -36.55 -2.18
C ASP A 10 -30.92 -36.61 -3.65
N HIS A 11 -31.08 -37.76 -4.29
CA HIS A 11 -30.78 -37.91 -5.71
C HIS A 11 -31.93 -37.39 -6.58
N ILE A 12 -31.61 -36.61 -7.61
CA ILE A 12 -32.56 -36.17 -8.62
C ILE A 12 -33.11 -37.40 -9.37
N SER A 13 -32.20 -38.24 -9.86
CA SER A 13 -32.50 -39.57 -10.40
C SER A 13 -32.19 -40.62 -9.34
N PRO A 14 -33.17 -41.40 -8.86
CA PRO A 14 -32.95 -42.41 -7.83
C PRO A 14 -31.88 -43.44 -8.23
N VAL A 15 -31.10 -43.92 -7.27
CA VAL A 15 -30.09 -44.97 -7.50
C VAL A 15 -30.70 -46.23 -8.12
N LYS A 16 -31.93 -46.58 -7.75
CA LYS A 16 -32.68 -47.72 -8.33
C LYS A 16 -32.90 -47.61 -9.85
N ASP A 17 -32.91 -46.39 -10.40
CA ASP A 17 -33.11 -46.09 -11.83
C ASP A 17 -31.77 -45.72 -12.51
N GLY A 18 -30.62 -45.99 -11.86
CA GLY A 18 -29.28 -45.77 -12.41
C GLY A 18 -28.65 -44.41 -12.10
N GLY A 19 -29.20 -43.63 -11.16
CA GLY A 19 -28.59 -42.37 -10.70
C GLY A 19 -27.28 -42.58 -9.95
N ASN A 20 -26.34 -41.62 -10.07
CA ASN A 20 -25.02 -41.64 -9.43
C ASN A 20 -24.81 -40.46 -8.45
N ASP A 21 -23.73 -40.48 -7.68
CA ASP A 21 -23.39 -39.43 -6.70
C ASP A 21 -22.73 -38.19 -7.33
N ASN A 22 -22.92 -37.96 -8.64
CA ASN A 22 -22.44 -36.74 -9.26
C ASN A 22 -23.17 -35.55 -8.62
N ILE A 23 -22.44 -34.47 -8.34
CA ILE A 23 -22.99 -33.24 -7.75
C ILE A 23 -24.18 -32.67 -8.54
N LEU A 24 -24.25 -32.95 -9.85
CA LEU A 24 -25.37 -32.57 -10.73
C LEU A 24 -26.63 -33.43 -10.54
N ASN A 25 -26.50 -34.61 -9.92
CA ASN A 25 -27.59 -35.53 -9.59
C ASN A 25 -28.00 -35.44 -8.11
N LEU A 26 -27.42 -34.53 -7.31
CA LEU A 26 -27.75 -34.34 -5.91
C LEU A 26 -28.51 -33.02 -5.71
N ILE A 27 -29.59 -33.06 -4.92
CA ILE A 27 -30.41 -31.89 -4.57
C ILE A 27 -30.78 -31.95 -3.09
N THR A 28 -30.87 -30.79 -2.44
CA THR A 28 -31.35 -30.70 -1.06
C THR A 28 -32.88 -30.75 -1.03
N SER A 29 -33.44 -31.73 -0.35
CA SER A 29 -34.89 -31.89 -0.18
C SER A 29 -35.26 -32.07 1.30
N CYS A 30 -36.52 -31.83 1.65
CA CYS A 30 -36.99 -32.04 3.02
C CYS A 30 -37.19 -33.52 3.33
N PHE A 31 -37.07 -33.92 4.60
CA PHE A 31 -37.28 -35.32 5.01
C PHE A 31 -38.60 -35.93 4.49
N ASP A 32 -39.71 -35.20 4.60
CA ASP A 32 -41.02 -35.63 4.10
C ASP A 32 -41.08 -35.67 2.56
N CYS A 33 -40.36 -34.76 1.90
CA CYS A 33 -40.28 -34.65 0.45
C CYS A 33 -39.49 -35.83 -0.14
N ASN A 34 -38.37 -36.19 0.49
CA ASN A 34 -37.49 -37.28 0.07
C ASN A 34 -38.22 -38.63 0.17
N ARG A 35 -38.88 -38.89 1.31
CA ARG A 35 -39.69 -40.11 1.49
C ARG A 35 -40.94 -40.13 0.62
N GLY A 36 -41.57 -38.98 0.38
CA GLY A 36 -42.74 -38.84 -0.50
C GLY A 36 -42.43 -39.03 -2.00
N LYS A 37 -41.16 -38.98 -2.38
CA LYS A 37 -40.71 -39.04 -3.78
C LYS A 37 -40.85 -40.44 -4.40
N GLY A 38 -40.76 -41.52 -3.60
CA GLY A 38 -41.04 -42.88 -4.05
C GLY A 38 -40.49 -43.22 -5.45
N ALA A 39 -41.36 -43.63 -6.39
CA ALA A 39 -41.03 -43.84 -7.82
C ALA A 39 -41.50 -42.69 -8.74
N ARG A 40 -41.91 -41.54 -8.19
CA ARG A 40 -42.39 -40.41 -8.98
C ARG A 40 -41.26 -39.44 -9.25
N LYS A 41 -40.89 -39.31 -10.52
CA LYS A 41 -39.99 -38.26 -11.01
C LYS A 41 -40.60 -36.90 -10.70
N LEU A 42 -39.86 -36.03 -10.01
CA LEU A 42 -40.15 -34.60 -10.01
C LEU A 42 -40.23 -34.16 -11.47
N SER A 43 -41.34 -33.53 -11.89
CA SER A 43 -41.59 -33.22 -13.30
C SER A 43 -40.35 -32.64 -13.97
N ASP A 44 -39.82 -33.36 -14.96
CA ASP A 44 -38.48 -33.16 -15.54
C ASP A 44 -38.20 -31.68 -15.92
N ASN A 45 -39.23 -30.93 -16.32
CA ASN A 45 -39.13 -29.53 -16.71
C ASN A 45 -38.70 -28.55 -15.60
N GLN A 46 -39.12 -28.74 -14.35
CA GLN A 46 -38.76 -27.80 -13.27
C GLN A 46 -37.31 -28.01 -12.81
N THR A 47 -36.85 -29.26 -12.79
CA THR A 47 -35.47 -29.60 -12.44
C THR A 47 -34.50 -29.16 -13.53
N LEU A 48 -34.86 -29.37 -14.81
CA LEU A 48 -34.06 -28.91 -15.95
C LEU A 48 -33.91 -27.38 -15.96
N LYS A 49 -34.97 -26.62 -15.65
CA LYS A 49 -34.88 -25.16 -15.54
C LYS A 49 -33.93 -24.72 -14.44
N LYS A 50 -34.01 -25.32 -13.24
CA LYS A 50 -33.10 -25.00 -12.13
C LYS A 50 -31.64 -25.34 -12.48
N GLN A 51 -31.39 -26.47 -13.14
CA GLN A 51 -30.05 -26.84 -13.61
C GLN A 51 -29.53 -25.87 -14.67
N GLN A 52 -30.38 -25.44 -15.61
CA GLN A 52 -30.03 -24.42 -16.61
C GLN A 52 -29.71 -23.07 -15.97
N GLU A 53 -30.49 -22.63 -14.99
CA GLU A 53 -30.24 -21.40 -14.22
C GLU A 53 -28.92 -21.49 -13.45
N GLN A 54 -28.63 -22.63 -12.82
CA GLN A 54 -27.35 -22.87 -12.14
C GLN A 54 -26.17 -22.85 -13.12
N LEU A 55 -26.29 -23.48 -14.29
CA LEU A 55 -25.27 -23.45 -15.33
C LEU A 55 -25.01 -22.02 -15.84
N LYS A 56 -26.08 -21.25 -16.04
CA LYS A 56 -26.00 -19.84 -16.43
C LYS A 56 -25.25 -19.02 -15.37
N LEU A 57 -25.59 -19.20 -14.10
CA LEU A 57 -24.92 -18.54 -12.98
C LEU A 57 -23.43 -18.92 -12.89
N ILE A 58 -23.09 -20.20 -13.07
CA ILE A 58 -21.69 -20.66 -13.08
C ILE A 58 -20.93 -20.04 -14.26
N ASN A 59 -21.56 -19.95 -15.43
CA ASN A 59 -20.95 -19.35 -16.61
C ASN A 59 -20.72 -17.84 -16.42
N GLU A 60 -21.69 -17.12 -15.88
CA GLU A 60 -21.56 -15.69 -15.54
C GLU A 60 -20.41 -15.45 -14.54
N LYS A 61 -20.30 -16.27 -13.49
CA LYS A 61 -19.17 -16.21 -12.54
C LYS A 61 -17.83 -16.52 -13.21
N ARG A 62 -17.78 -17.47 -14.15
CA ARG A 62 -16.56 -17.78 -14.91
C ARG A 62 -16.12 -16.61 -15.77
N GLU A 63 -17.05 -15.95 -16.46
CA GLU A 63 -16.74 -14.76 -17.27
C GLU A 63 -16.25 -13.60 -16.40
N GLN A 64 -16.86 -13.37 -15.23
CA GLN A 64 -16.37 -12.39 -14.26
C GLN A 64 -14.92 -12.69 -13.81
N LEU A 65 -14.61 -13.95 -13.48
CA LEU A 65 -13.24 -14.34 -13.09
C LEU A 65 -12.23 -14.16 -14.22
N LYS A 66 -12.60 -14.46 -15.47
CA LYS A 66 -11.71 -14.22 -16.63
C LYS A 66 -11.36 -12.76 -16.77
N LEU A 67 -12.35 -11.87 -16.64
CA LEU A 67 -12.12 -10.43 -16.71
C LEU A 67 -11.18 -9.94 -15.61
N LEU A 68 -11.35 -10.44 -14.37
CA LEU A 68 -10.46 -10.11 -13.26
C LEU A 68 -9.01 -10.57 -13.51
N VAL A 69 -8.82 -11.74 -14.12
CA VAL A 69 -7.48 -12.24 -14.48
C VAL A 69 -6.86 -11.34 -15.56
N GLN A 70 -7.61 -11.00 -16.60
CA GLN A 70 -7.14 -10.10 -17.67
C GLN A 70 -6.74 -8.74 -17.12
N TRP A 71 -7.57 -8.13 -16.26
CA TRP A 71 -7.24 -6.86 -15.62
C TRP A 71 -6.00 -6.95 -14.74
N LYS A 72 -5.81 -8.07 -14.04
CA LYS A 72 -4.59 -8.28 -13.25
C LYS A 72 -3.35 -8.34 -14.15
N GLU A 73 -3.43 -9.06 -15.27
CA GLU A 73 -2.34 -9.14 -16.24
C GLU A 73 -2.03 -7.77 -16.85
N GLU A 74 -3.04 -6.96 -17.17
CA GLU A 74 -2.87 -5.59 -17.65
C GLU A 74 -2.20 -4.68 -16.61
N LEU A 75 -2.60 -4.78 -15.33
CA LEU A 75 -1.97 -4.04 -14.24
C LEU A 75 -0.51 -4.47 -14.02
N ASP A 76 -0.23 -5.77 -14.03
CA ASP A 76 1.13 -6.29 -13.90
C ASP A 76 2.01 -5.84 -15.08
N ALA A 77 1.46 -5.81 -16.30
CA ALA A 77 2.14 -5.29 -17.49
C ALA A 77 2.46 -3.79 -17.35
N PHE A 78 1.50 -3.00 -16.88
CA PHE A 78 1.70 -1.57 -16.63
C PHE A 78 2.76 -1.30 -15.55
N GLU A 79 2.77 -2.07 -14.45
CA GLU A 79 3.82 -1.96 -13.43
C GLU A 79 5.22 -2.29 -13.99
N ASN A 80 5.31 -3.22 -14.95
CA ASN A 80 6.56 -3.56 -15.62
C ASN A 80 7.02 -2.45 -16.56
N GLU A 81 6.11 -1.87 -17.35
CA GLU A 81 6.41 -0.74 -18.24
C GLU A 81 6.97 0.46 -17.45
N GLN A 82 6.37 0.77 -16.30
CA GLN A 82 6.88 1.81 -15.39
C GLN A 82 8.29 1.52 -14.88
N LEU A 83 8.60 0.27 -14.54
CA LEU A 83 9.94 -0.12 -14.12
C LEU A 83 10.95 0.02 -15.27
N GLU A 84 10.58 -0.44 -16.47
CA GLU A 84 11.43 -0.38 -17.67
C GLU A 84 11.82 1.06 -17.97
N ILE A 85 10.89 2.02 -17.94
CA ILE A 85 11.20 3.44 -18.17
C ILE A 85 12.24 3.98 -17.18
N ILE A 86 12.15 3.60 -15.91
CA ILE A 86 13.11 4.05 -14.89
C ILE A 86 14.48 3.36 -15.07
N GLU A 87 14.48 2.09 -15.45
CA GLU A 87 15.69 1.32 -15.73
C GLU A 87 16.41 1.83 -16.98
N ASP A 88 15.66 2.15 -18.03
CA ASP A 88 16.17 2.76 -19.26
C ASP A 88 16.83 4.10 -18.95
N LEU A 89 16.15 5.01 -18.24
CA LEU A 89 16.73 6.27 -17.79
C LEU A 89 18.04 6.08 -17.01
N PHE A 90 18.04 5.12 -16.09
CA PHE A 90 19.21 4.85 -15.26
C PHE A 90 20.36 4.27 -16.09
N SER A 91 20.07 3.34 -16.99
CA SER A 91 21.08 2.68 -17.83
C SER A 91 21.63 3.60 -18.91
N GLU A 92 20.82 4.43 -19.54
CA GLU A 92 21.27 5.46 -20.49
C GLU A 92 22.23 6.46 -19.82
N SER A 93 21.96 6.81 -18.56
CA SER A 93 22.77 7.79 -17.83
C SER A 93 24.04 7.21 -17.21
N THR A 94 24.01 5.95 -16.78
CA THR A 94 25.08 5.33 -15.98
C THR A 94 25.79 4.18 -16.68
N GLY A 95 25.25 3.65 -17.78
CA GLY A 95 25.71 2.43 -18.42
C GLY A 95 25.41 1.15 -17.64
N HIS A 96 24.61 1.21 -16.58
CA HIS A 96 24.34 0.10 -15.66
C HIS A 96 22.85 -0.22 -15.57
N HIS A 97 22.52 -1.50 -15.40
CA HIS A 97 21.14 -1.99 -15.24
C HIS A 97 20.85 -2.35 -13.78
N PHE A 98 19.56 -2.46 -13.44
CA PHE A 98 19.17 -2.91 -12.11
C PHE A 98 19.35 -4.42 -11.98
N SER A 99 19.85 -4.86 -10.83
CA SER A 99 19.75 -6.28 -10.44
C SER A 99 18.28 -6.66 -10.20
N GLU A 100 17.97 -7.95 -10.18
CA GLU A 100 16.62 -8.43 -9.85
C GLU A 100 16.13 -7.92 -8.47
N HIS A 101 17.03 -7.85 -7.49
CA HIS A 101 16.73 -7.22 -6.20
C HIS A 101 16.50 -5.70 -6.33
N GLY A 102 17.26 -5.02 -7.19
CA GLY A 102 17.08 -3.60 -7.49
C GLY A 102 15.72 -3.31 -8.12
N LYS A 103 15.30 -4.11 -9.10
CA LYS A 103 13.98 -4.02 -9.74
C LYS A 103 12.84 -4.13 -8.73
N ILE A 104 12.90 -5.10 -7.82
CA ILE A 104 11.90 -5.25 -6.74
C ILE A 104 11.88 -4.00 -5.85
N ARG A 105 13.05 -3.45 -5.50
CA ARG A 105 13.12 -2.23 -4.68
C ARG A 105 12.47 -1.04 -5.40
N ILE A 106 12.74 -0.84 -6.69
CA ILE A 106 12.14 0.25 -7.47
C ILE A 106 10.62 0.04 -7.62
N LYS A 107 10.14 -1.18 -7.89
CA LYS A 107 8.70 -1.48 -7.88
C LYS A 107 8.04 -1.09 -6.57
N ASN A 108 8.65 -1.43 -5.44
CA ASN A 108 8.15 -1.03 -4.12
C ASN A 108 8.19 0.50 -3.91
N THR A 109 9.19 1.18 -4.44
CA THR A 109 9.28 2.65 -4.41
C THR A 109 8.17 3.29 -5.26
N ILE A 110 7.93 2.80 -6.48
CA ILE A 110 6.82 3.24 -7.34
C ILE A 110 5.48 3.05 -6.64
N LYS A 111 5.22 1.87 -6.05
CA LYS A 111 3.97 1.59 -5.31
C LYS A 111 3.76 2.54 -4.13
N ARG A 112 4.85 3.02 -3.52
CA ARG A 112 4.80 3.86 -2.32
C ARG A 112 4.67 5.34 -2.61
N TYR A 113 5.37 5.84 -3.64
CA TYR A 113 5.47 7.28 -3.91
C TYR A 113 4.88 7.69 -5.27
N GLY A 114 4.53 6.73 -6.11
CA GLY A 114 4.08 6.97 -7.48
C GLY A 114 5.22 6.92 -8.49
N PHE A 115 4.87 6.68 -9.75
CA PHE A 115 5.80 6.58 -10.86
C PHE A 115 6.50 7.91 -11.14
N GLU A 116 5.73 9.00 -11.28
CA GLU A 116 6.26 10.33 -11.63
C GLU A 116 7.32 10.81 -10.61
N GLU A 117 7.01 10.68 -9.31
CA GLU A 117 7.92 11.07 -8.24
C GLU A 117 9.18 10.19 -8.22
N THR A 118 9.04 8.88 -8.48
CA THR A 118 10.20 7.97 -8.53
C THR A 118 11.08 8.29 -9.74
N LEU A 119 10.48 8.59 -10.90
CA LEU A 119 11.20 8.99 -12.10
C LEU A 119 11.99 10.29 -11.87
N GLU A 120 11.37 11.29 -11.25
CA GLU A 120 12.04 12.56 -10.95
C GLU A 120 13.16 12.39 -9.90
N CYS A 121 12.90 11.63 -8.83
CA CYS A 121 13.93 11.31 -7.84
C CYS A 121 15.09 10.52 -8.44
N THR A 122 14.85 9.71 -9.47
CA THR A 122 15.89 8.99 -10.21
C THR A 122 16.80 9.96 -10.94
N LYS A 123 16.24 10.93 -11.68
CA LYS A 123 17.01 12.00 -12.34
C LYS A 123 17.85 12.79 -11.35
N ILE A 124 17.26 13.21 -10.24
CA ILE A 124 17.96 13.95 -9.17
C ILE A 124 19.11 13.12 -8.62
N SER A 125 18.85 11.84 -8.32
CA SER A 125 19.86 10.96 -7.73
C SER A 125 21.06 10.78 -8.67
N ILE A 126 20.80 10.53 -9.95
CA ILE A 126 21.84 10.41 -10.99
C ILE A 126 22.66 11.70 -11.06
N ALA A 127 22.00 12.85 -11.23
CA ALA A 127 22.67 14.13 -11.38
C ALA A 127 23.54 14.51 -10.16
N GLN A 128 23.13 14.09 -8.95
CA GLN A 128 23.81 14.48 -7.72
C GLN A 128 24.89 13.48 -7.26
N TYR A 129 24.69 12.19 -7.50
CA TYR A 129 25.51 11.14 -6.87
C TYR A 129 26.31 10.29 -7.84
N TYR A 130 25.95 10.24 -9.12
CA TYR A 130 26.73 9.51 -10.10
C TYR A 130 27.89 10.37 -10.60
N ASN A 131 29.11 9.86 -10.47
CA ASN A 131 30.33 10.56 -10.86
C ASN A 131 31.08 9.88 -12.03
N GLY A 132 30.44 8.93 -12.70
CA GLY A 132 31.06 8.13 -13.78
C GLY A 132 31.80 6.87 -13.29
N SER A 133 31.90 6.65 -11.98
CA SER A 133 32.60 5.49 -11.41
C SER A 133 31.63 4.41 -10.92
N ASN A 134 32.05 3.15 -10.97
CA ASN A 134 31.25 2.01 -10.52
C ASN A 134 30.95 2.08 -9.02
N GLU A 135 31.84 2.66 -8.22
CA GLU A 135 31.65 2.85 -6.78
C GLU A 135 30.50 3.81 -6.47
N SER A 136 30.17 4.72 -7.39
CA SER A 136 29.07 5.68 -7.20
C SER A 136 27.68 5.09 -7.53
N ILE A 137 27.61 3.95 -8.22
CA ILE A 137 26.36 3.35 -8.70
C ILE A 137 25.45 2.94 -7.55
N GLU A 138 25.98 2.18 -6.58
CA GLU A 138 25.18 1.69 -5.45
C GLU A 138 24.60 2.84 -4.64
N LYS A 139 25.42 3.87 -4.38
CA LYS A 139 24.98 5.09 -3.71
C LYS A 139 23.90 5.81 -4.53
N THR A 140 24.10 5.97 -5.83
CA THR A 140 23.12 6.62 -6.72
C THR A 140 21.79 5.87 -6.70
N PHE A 141 21.81 4.55 -6.77
CA PHE A 141 20.60 3.72 -6.70
C PHE A 141 19.89 3.86 -5.33
N ASP A 142 20.63 3.75 -4.23
CA ASP A 142 20.07 3.83 -2.88
C ASP A 142 19.43 5.19 -2.58
N PHE A 143 19.97 6.26 -3.16
CA PHE A 143 19.47 7.61 -2.92
C PHE A 143 18.14 7.89 -3.62
N ILE A 144 17.74 7.15 -4.66
CA ILE A 144 16.43 7.30 -5.31
C ILE A 144 15.31 7.23 -4.27
N ASN A 145 15.24 6.12 -3.53
CA ASN A 145 14.22 5.92 -2.49
C ASN A 145 14.37 6.91 -1.31
N ARG A 146 15.60 7.33 -0.98
CA ARG A 146 15.85 8.29 0.11
C ARG A 146 15.36 9.68 -0.23
N ILE A 147 15.53 10.10 -1.50
CA ILE A 147 15.03 11.37 -2.01
C ILE A 147 13.50 11.35 -2.00
N CYS A 148 12.85 10.29 -2.53
CA CYS A 148 11.39 10.12 -2.44
C CYS A 148 10.88 10.26 -1.00
N ALA A 149 11.51 9.53 -0.06
CA ALA A 149 11.14 9.55 1.35
C ALA A 149 11.33 10.94 1.99
N THR A 150 12.29 11.72 1.52
CA THR A 150 12.57 13.06 2.05
C THR A 150 11.56 14.07 1.49
N ARG A 151 11.25 14.00 0.20
CA ARG A 151 10.26 14.86 -0.46
C ARG A 151 8.84 14.63 0.08
N GLN A 152 8.43 13.38 0.25
CA GLN A 152 7.14 13.06 0.92
C GLN A 152 7.07 13.65 2.33
N LYS A 153 8.16 13.62 3.11
CA LYS A 153 8.19 14.23 4.44
C LYS A 153 8.11 15.76 4.41
N GLN A 154 8.71 16.39 3.40
CA GLN A 154 8.62 17.84 3.21
C GLN A 154 7.22 18.27 2.80
N GLU A 155 6.55 17.48 1.97
CA GLU A 155 5.16 17.71 1.58
C GLU A 155 4.20 17.57 2.78
N LEU A 156 4.38 16.52 3.58
CA LEU A 156 3.57 16.29 4.79
C LEU A 156 3.87 17.28 5.91
N ASN A 157 5.08 17.83 5.97
CA ASN A 157 5.49 18.81 6.96
C ASN A 157 6.33 19.93 6.30
N PRO A 158 5.69 21.00 5.82
CA PRO A 158 6.38 22.17 5.26
C PRO A 158 7.38 22.81 6.23
N TRP A 159 7.17 22.67 7.54
CA TRP A 159 8.02 23.21 8.60
C TRP A 159 9.26 22.35 8.88
N LEU A 160 9.39 21.18 8.24
CA LEU A 160 10.51 20.26 8.47
C LEU A 160 11.87 20.93 8.25
N TYR A 161 12.02 21.76 7.21
CA TYR A 161 13.29 22.46 6.96
C TYR A 161 13.62 23.45 8.08
N LYS A 162 12.61 24.19 8.54
CA LYS A 162 12.73 25.21 9.58
C LYS A 162 13.02 24.61 10.95
N THR A 163 12.34 23.54 11.31
CA THR A 163 12.62 22.78 12.53
C THR A 163 14.02 22.18 12.51
N LYS A 164 14.49 21.65 11.36
CA LYS A 164 15.87 21.20 11.20
C LYS A 164 16.90 22.31 11.31
N TYR A 165 16.57 23.52 10.86
CA TYR A 165 17.43 24.68 11.03
C TYR A 165 17.59 25.06 12.51
N ILE A 166 16.49 25.12 13.26
CA ILE A 166 16.51 25.36 14.71
C ILE A 166 17.30 24.26 15.43
N GLU A 167 17.07 22.99 15.09
CA GLU A 167 17.86 21.87 15.62
C GLU A 167 19.36 22.03 15.37
N GLY A 168 19.75 22.57 14.21
CA GLY A 168 21.13 22.91 13.87
C GLY A 168 21.72 24.00 14.76
N ILE A 169 20.96 25.06 15.06
CA ILE A 169 21.36 26.12 15.99
C ILE A 169 21.62 25.53 17.38
N ILE A 170 20.64 24.78 17.91
CA ILE A 170 20.72 24.16 19.23
C ILE A 170 21.92 23.23 19.34
N ARG A 171 22.14 22.36 18.33
CA ARG A 171 23.26 21.42 18.32
C ARG A 171 24.61 22.13 18.37
N ASN A 172 24.76 23.21 17.60
CA ASN A 172 26.01 23.95 17.53
C ASN A 172 26.28 24.79 18.78
N ARG A 173 25.23 25.31 19.43
CA ARG A 173 25.36 26.23 20.58
C ARG A 173 25.42 25.51 21.93
N PHE A 174 24.62 24.47 22.14
CA PHE A 174 24.45 23.88 23.48
C PHE A 174 25.20 22.57 23.69
N GLY A 175 25.68 21.92 22.63
CA GLY A 175 26.46 20.68 22.70
C GLY A 175 25.65 19.47 23.18
N ILE A 176 25.33 19.40 24.48
CA ILE A 176 24.51 18.34 25.08
C ILE A 176 23.06 18.83 25.18
N PHE A 177 22.16 18.16 24.45
CA PHE A 177 20.73 18.44 24.49
C PHE A 177 19.93 17.16 24.25
N ASN A 178 18.65 17.17 24.67
CA ASN A 178 17.76 16.04 24.43
C ASN A 178 17.10 16.17 23.05
N HIS A 179 17.65 15.47 22.06
CA HIS A 179 17.14 15.49 20.68
C HIS A 179 15.68 15.00 20.57
N LYS A 180 15.27 13.99 21.36
CA LYS A 180 13.89 13.48 21.29
C LYS A 180 12.89 14.54 21.77
N ARG A 181 13.20 15.19 22.89
CA ARG A 181 12.39 16.28 23.46
C ARG A 181 12.31 17.46 22.49
N LEU A 182 13.45 17.89 21.94
CA LEU A 182 13.49 18.99 20.97
C LEU A 182 12.61 18.68 19.75
N LYS A 183 12.79 17.50 19.17
CA LYS A 183 12.07 17.11 17.96
C LYS A 183 10.55 17.12 18.20
N HIS A 184 10.10 16.53 19.30
CA HIS A 184 8.67 16.47 19.63
C HIS A 184 8.07 17.86 19.81
N ALA A 185 8.74 18.75 20.55
CA ALA A 185 8.24 20.11 20.74
C ALA A 185 8.28 20.93 19.45
N LEU A 186 9.32 20.82 18.62
CA LEU A 186 9.38 21.54 17.36
C LEU A 186 8.29 21.10 16.38
N GLU A 187 7.87 19.83 16.41
CA GLU A 187 6.75 19.32 15.61
C GLU A 187 5.40 19.89 16.07
N GLU A 188 5.26 20.26 17.35
CA GLU A 188 4.03 20.83 17.92
C GLU A 188 3.99 22.36 17.89
N LEU A 189 5.12 23.01 18.17
CA LEU A 189 5.24 24.46 18.31
C LEU A 189 5.32 25.16 16.95
N VAL A 190 6.09 24.61 16.00
CA VAL A 190 6.38 25.31 14.74
C VAL A 190 5.33 24.95 13.69
N VAL A 191 4.18 25.61 13.76
CA VAL A 191 3.04 25.42 12.83
C VAL A 191 2.76 26.65 11.96
N SER A 192 3.38 27.78 12.26
CA SER A 192 3.31 29.03 11.50
C SER A 192 4.69 29.69 11.32
N GLU A 193 4.73 30.75 10.49
CA GLU A 193 5.95 31.55 10.28
C GLU A 193 6.36 32.29 11.55
N ASP A 194 5.37 32.81 12.29
CA ASP A 194 5.58 33.54 13.53
C ASP A 194 6.17 32.60 14.60
N ASP A 195 5.63 31.38 14.73
CA ASP A 195 6.20 30.37 15.64
C ASP A 195 7.65 30.02 15.30
N TYR A 196 7.95 29.91 14.00
CA TYR A 196 9.32 29.63 13.57
C TYR A 196 10.28 30.73 14.01
N GLU A 197 9.93 32.00 13.78
CA GLU A 197 10.78 33.13 14.14
C GLU A 197 10.91 33.26 15.66
N ASP A 198 9.83 33.08 16.43
CA ASP A 198 9.84 33.13 17.89
C ASP A 198 10.75 32.03 18.47
N VAL A 199 10.54 30.77 18.10
CA VAL A 199 11.36 29.65 18.57
C VAL A 199 12.82 29.79 18.13
N LYS A 200 13.07 30.31 16.91
CA LYS A 200 14.42 30.58 16.41
C LYS A 200 15.12 31.68 17.20
N ASN A 201 14.43 32.77 17.52
CA ASN A 201 14.99 33.87 18.32
C ASN A 201 15.34 33.38 19.72
N ILE A 202 14.43 32.63 20.37
CA ILE A 202 14.71 31.97 21.66
C ILE A 202 15.92 31.04 21.56
N ALA A 203 16.02 30.23 20.50
CA ALA A 203 17.16 29.33 20.26
C ALA A 203 18.48 30.07 20.00
N CYS A 204 18.46 31.30 19.48
CA CYS A 204 19.62 32.15 19.24
C CYS A 204 20.08 32.92 20.49
N ASP A 205 19.14 33.33 21.34
CA ASP A 205 19.41 34.24 22.45
C ASP A 205 19.67 33.50 23.77
N ALA A 206 19.05 32.34 23.97
CA ALA A 206 19.28 31.52 25.16
C ALA A 206 20.77 31.13 25.28
N ARG A 207 21.30 31.13 26.49
CA ARG A 207 22.70 30.83 26.81
C ARG A 207 22.97 29.33 26.90
N ASN A 208 21.95 28.56 27.27
CA ASN A 208 22.06 27.11 27.44
C ASN A 208 20.70 26.42 27.23
N TRP A 209 20.74 25.09 27.20
CA TRP A 209 19.56 24.24 27.01
C TRP A 209 18.45 24.47 28.05
N THR A 210 18.80 24.73 29.31
CA THR A 210 17.81 24.97 30.37
C THR A 210 17.07 26.28 30.15
N GLU A 211 17.81 27.37 29.88
CA GLU A 211 17.24 28.70 29.65
C GLU A 211 16.35 28.72 28.39
N PHE A 212 16.74 27.99 27.34
CA PHE A 212 15.91 27.79 26.15
C PHE A 212 14.52 27.26 26.51
N TRP A 213 14.44 26.22 27.35
CA TRP A 213 13.14 25.65 27.75
C TRP A 213 12.36 26.53 28.71
N THR A 214 13.04 27.27 29.59
CA THR A 214 12.37 28.26 30.44
C THR A 214 11.62 29.26 29.57
N TRP A 215 12.28 29.82 28.56
CA TRP A 215 11.65 30.81 27.68
C TRP A 215 10.59 30.21 26.77
N ILE A 216 10.78 28.97 26.27
CA ILE A 216 9.73 28.26 25.52
C ILE A 216 8.47 28.06 26.38
N ASN A 217 8.63 27.57 27.61
CA ASN A 217 7.52 27.31 28.51
C ASN A 217 6.80 28.61 28.93
N GLU A 218 7.54 29.69 29.14
CA GLU A 218 6.97 31.02 29.42
C GLU A 218 6.20 31.60 28.23
N THR A 219 6.72 31.43 27.02
CA THR A 219 6.13 32.00 25.79
C THR A 219 4.88 31.25 25.36
N TYR A 220 4.92 29.91 25.40
CA TYR A 220 3.84 29.06 24.89
C TYR A 220 2.93 28.48 25.96
N GLY A 221 3.22 28.71 27.25
CA GLY A 221 2.41 28.20 28.37
C GLY A 221 2.43 26.67 28.49
N THR A 222 3.54 26.05 28.09
CA THR A 222 3.71 24.59 28.03
C THR A 222 4.58 24.06 29.17
N GLU A 223 4.44 22.77 29.50
CA GLU A 223 5.33 22.06 30.45
C GLU A 223 6.10 20.96 29.72
N TYR A 224 7.01 21.36 28.82
CA TYR A 224 7.94 20.41 28.19
C TYR A 224 9.04 19.97 29.13
#